data_AF-A0A2I1H787-F1
#
_entry.id   AF-A0A2I1H787-F1
#
_cell.length_a   1.000
_cell.length_b   1.000
_cell.length_c   1.000
_cell.angle_alpha   90.00
_cell.angle_beta   90.00
_cell.angle_gamma   90.00
#
_symmetry.space_group_name_H-M   'P 1'
#
loop_
_entity.id
_entity.type
_entity.pdbx_description
1 polymer ?
#
loop_
_entity_poly.entity_id
_entity_poly.type
_entity_poly.pdbx_seq_one_letter_code
_entity_poly.pdbx_strand_id
1 'polypeptide(L)'
;MDQFENTWAVLCTGHCLRVCSASHSPDQRAIRRAHVALLARLPRGSVTTDLSEIAKEIFAKSINISFFYNSYNFKPYAYVHFSSAATKESAMAAMDMPPLMDWQQITEHITTILEEITHLTAEFSQLQHWVKWLEDQHSSQPHPISLLSVVIFLVVFYNAF
;
A
#
# COMPACT_ATOMS: atom_id res chain seq x y z
N MET A 1 -28.63 34.63 10.95
CA MET A 1 -28.86 33.23 11.36
C MET A 1 -28.07 32.29 10.45
N ASP A 2 -26.95 32.74 9.88
CA ASP A 2 -26.45 32.17 8.61
C ASP A 2 -25.24 31.26 8.84
N GLN A 3 -24.76 31.22 10.08
CA GLN A 3 -23.60 30.42 10.49
C GLN A 3 -23.83 28.93 10.23
N PHE A 4 -25.08 28.45 10.41
CA PHE A 4 -25.45 27.04 10.22
C PHE A 4 -25.89 26.69 8.79
N GLU A 5 -25.98 27.67 7.90
CA GLU A 5 -26.18 27.43 6.48
C GLU A 5 -24.86 26.98 5.81
N ASN A 6 -23.73 27.53 6.27
CA ASN A 6 -22.39 27.26 5.72
C ASN A 6 -21.46 26.44 6.63
N THR A 7 -21.81 26.27 7.91
CA THR A 7 -21.05 25.47 8.90
C THR A 7 -21.97 24.49 9.62
N TRP A 8 -21.87 23.22 9.26
CA TRP A 8 -22.86 22.19 9.64
C TRP A 8 -22.24 21.02 10.40
N ALA A 9 -20.92 21.05 10.58
CA ALA A 9 -20.21 20.10 11.40
C ALA A 9 -19.01 20.79 12.07
N VAL A 10 -18.81 20.52 13.35
CA VAL A 10 -17.71 21.07 14.15
C VAL A 10 -17.02 19.93 14.88
N LEU A 11 -15.70 19.96 14.90
CA LEU A 11 -14.91 19.06 15.71
C LEU A 11 -14.85 19.59 17.15
N CYS A 12 -15.40 18.83 18.09
CA CYS A 12 -15.41 19.14 19.51
C CYS A 12 -14.82 17.94 20.27
N THR A 13 -13.73 18.14 20.99
CA THR A 13 -13.09 17.12 21.85
C THR A 13 -12.88 15.75 21.16
N GLY A 14 -12.47 15.74 19.88
CA GLY A 14 -12.24 14.50 19.11
C GLY A 14 -13.50 13.87 18.50
N HIS A 15 -14.67 14.47 18.71
CA HIS A 15 -15.93 14.06 18.09
C HIS A 15 -16.38 15.09 17.05
N CYS A 16 -16.93 14.62 15.93
CA CYS A 16 -17.55 15.49 14.94
C CYS A 16 -19.05 15.60 15.19
N LEU A 17 -19.50 16.77 15.60
CA LEU A 17 -20.91 17.08 15.85
C LEU A 17 -21.53 17.69 14.60
N ARG A 18 -22.60 17.09 14.08
CA ARG A 18 -23.33 17.60 12.91
C ARG A 18 -24.60 18.34 13.34
N VAL A 19 -24.74 19.59 12.92
CA VAL A 19 -25.94 20.41 13.13
C VAL A 19 -26.67 20.56 11.80
N CYS A 20 -27.93 20.14 11.76
CA CYS A 20 -28.80 20.28 10.60
C CYS A 20 -30.20 20.68 11.06
N SER A 21 -30.78 21.73 10.48
CA SER A 21 -32.21 22.01 10.65
C SER A 21 -33.04 20.82 10.16
N ALA A 22 -34.06 20.45 10.94
CA ALA A 22 -35.02 19.41 10.59
C ALA A 22 -35.90 19.81 9.39
N SER A 23 -36.09 21.12 9.16
CA SER A 23 -37.00 21.68 8.16
C SER A 23 -36.40 21.86 6.76
N HIS A 24 -35.18 21.38 6.49
CA HIS A 24 -34.56 21.58 5.17
C HIS A 24 -35.37 20.95 4.04
N SER A 25 -35.58 21.74 2.98
CA SER A 25 -36.16 21.27 1.73
C SER A 25 -35.23 20.26 1.01
N PRO A 26 -35.77 19.46 0.08
CA PRO A 26 -34.95 18.57 -0.75
C PRO A 26 -33.80 19.30 -1.48
N ASP A 27 -34.04 20.50 -2.01
CA ASP A 27 -33.02 21.28 -2.73
C ASP A 27 -31.90 21.74 -1.82
N GLN A 28 -32.22 22.20 -0.60
CA GLN A 28 -31.22 22.54 0.40
C GLN A 28 -30.39 21.32 0.82
N ARG A 29 -31.01 20.13 0.88
CA ARG A 29 -30.29 18.87 1.13
C ARG A 29 -29.39 18.49 -0.04
N ALA A 30 -29.82 18.74 -1.28
CA ALA A 30 -29.02 18.49 -2.48
C ALA A 30 -27.79 19.41 -2.53
N ILE A 31 -27.96 20.71 -2.27
CA ILE A 31 -26.86 21.67 -2.14
C ILE A 31 -25.86 21.21 -1.08
N ARG A 32 -26.35 20.75 0.08
CA ARG A 32 -25.48 20.20 1.14
C ARG A 32 -24.69 18.97 0.69
N ARG A 33 -25.31 18.04 -0.04
CA ARG A 33 -24.62 16.84 -0.55
C ARG A 33 -23.55 17.18 -1.57
N ALA A 34 -23.67 18.30 -2.30
CA ALA A 34 -22.64 18.71 -3.24
C ALA A 34 -21.28 19.01 -2.57
N HIS A 35 -21.28 19.32 -1.26
CA HIS A 35 -20.08 19.65 -0.47
C HIS A 35 -19.61 18.50 0.44
N VAL A 36 -20.17 17.29 0.28
CA VAL A 36 -19.86 16.13 1.13
C VAL A 36 -19.37 14.98 0.27
N ALA A 37 -18.25 14.37 0.68
CA ALA A 37 -17.78 13.11 0.10
C ALA A 37 -17.96 11.96 1.10
N LEU A 38 -17.99 10.74 0.58
CA LEU A 38 -18.01 9.51 1.37
C LEU A 38 -16.62 8.86 1.32
N LEU A 39 -15.95 8.77 2.45
CA LEU A 39 -14.73 7.98 2.59
C LEU A 39 -15.11 6.57 3.03
N ALA A 40 -15.11 5.63 2.10
CA ALA A 40 -15.54 4.25 2.34
C ALA A 40 -14.39 3.34 2.79
N ARG A 41 -14.72 2.13 3.25
CA ARG A 41 -13.79 1.03 3.57
C ARG A 41 -12.77 1.40 4.66
N LEU A 42 -13.21 2.13 5.67
CA LEU A 42 -12.38 2.40 6.84
C LEU A 42 -11.98 1.08 7.54
N PRO A 43 -10.74 0.97 8.02
CA PRO A 43 -10.33 -0.12 8.91
C PRO A 43 -11.26 -0.25 10.12
N ARG A 44 -11.41 -1.47 10.64
CA ARG A 44 -12.20 -1.69 11.86
C ARG A 44 -11.53 -0.98 13.04
N GLY A 45 -12.33 -0.28 13.83
CA GLY A 45 -11.86 0.45 15.02
C GLY A 45 -11.38 1.88 14.75
N SER A 46 -11.44 2.37 13.50
CA SER A 46 -11.10 3.77 13.20
C SER A 46 -11.96 4.74 13.99
N VAL A 47 -11.31 5.74 14.59
CA VAL A 47 -11.97 6.87 15.26
C VAL A 47 -11.74 8.16 14.49
N THR A 48 -12.55 9.19 14.77
CA THR A 48 -12.47 10.47 14.04
C THR A 48 -11.11 11.16 14.22
N THR A 49 -10.45 10.97 15.37
CA THR A 49 -9.12 11.52 15.65
C THR A 49 -8.05 10.99 14.69
N ASP A 50 -8.12 9.73 14.29
CA ASP A 50 -7.17 9.09 13.37
C ASP A 50 -7.22 9.72 11.97
N LEU A 51 -8.36 10.32 11.62
CA LEU A 51 -8.59 10.96 10.33
C LEU A 51 -8.23 12.45 10.32
N SER A 52 -7.70 12.98 11.43
CA SER A 52 -7.42 14.41 11.56
C SER A 52 -6.30 14.91 10.66
N GLU A 53 -5.27 14.09 10.40
CA GLU A 53 -4.18 14.43 9.49
C GLU A 53 -4.66 14.43 8.04
N ILE A 54 -5.38 13.37 7.63
CA ILE A 54 -6.03 13.29 6.33
C ILE A 54 -6.94 14.51 6.12
N ALA A 55 -7.77 14.86 7.11
CA ALA A 55 -8.66 16.02 7.03
C ALA A 55 -7.90 17.32 6.74
N LYS A 56 -6.72 17.52 7.33
CA LYS A 56 -5.89 18.70 7.07
C LYS A 56 -5.31 18.66 5.66
N GLU A 57 -4.79 17.52 5.23
CA GLU A 57 -4.16 17.34 3.92
C GLU A 57 -5.13 17.62 2.77
N ILE A 58 -6.38 17.15 2.87
CA ILE A 58 -7.41 17.40 1.86
C ILE A 58 -8.24 18.67 2.11
N PHE A 59 -7.83 19.52 3.06
CA PHE A 59 -8.53 20.75 3.43
C PHE A 59 -10.02 20.53 3.78
N ALA A 60 -10.35 19.38 4.40
CA ALA A 60 -11.68 19.11 4.90
C ALA A 60 -11.97 19.97 6.14
N LYS A 61 -13.21 20.49 6.23
CA LYS A 61 -13.70 21.18 7.43
C LYS A 61 -13.87 20.21 8.60
N SER A 62 -14.36 19.01 8.30
CA SER A 62 -14.56 17.97 9.31
C SER A 62 -14.76 16.61 8.67
N ILE A 63 -14.52 15.57 9.45
CA ILE A 63 -14.79 14.19 9.09
C ILE A 63 -15.62 13.57 10.22
N ASN A 64 -16.69 12.85 9.90
CA ASN A 64 -17.53 12.15 10.88
C ASN A 64 -17.66 10.68 10.53
N ILE A 65 -17.30 9.79 11.46
CA ILE A 65 -17.63 8.37 11.40
C ILE A 65 -18.96 8.17 12.12
N SER A 66 -19.99 7.79 11.37
CA SER A 66 -21.32 7.56 11.94
C SER A 66 -21.39 6.21 12.67
N PHE A 67 -22.27 6.11 13.67
CA PHE A 67 -22.53 4.85 14.37
C PHE A 67 -23.62 4.02 13.67
N PHE A 68 -23.63 2.72 13.91
CA PHE A 68 -24.82 1.91 13.65
C PHE A 68 -25.92 2.27 14.66
N TYR A 69 -27.18 2.30 14.22
CA TYR A 69 -28.29 2.70 15.11
C TYR A 69 -28.50 1.74 16.29
N ASN A 70 -28.32 0.44 16.04
CA ASN A 70 -28.56 -0.63 17.03
C ASN A 70 -27.28 -1.12 17.74
N SER A 71 -26.11 -0.58 17.40
CA SER A 71 -24.86 -0.98 18.05
C SER A 71 -23.93 0.22 18.09
N TYR A 72 -23.27 0.44 19.21
CA TYR A 72 -22.31 1.54 19.39
C TYR A 72 -21.00 1.36 18.58
N ASN A 73 -21.02 0.49 17.57
CA ASN A 73 -19.95 0.27 16.63
C ASN A 73 -19.98 1.36 15.54
N PHE A 74 -18.79 1.74 15.10
CA PHE A 74 -18.59 2.64 13.98
C PHE A 74 -18.96 1.97 12.66
N LYS A 75 -19.58 2.74 11.77
CA LYS A 75 -19.75 2.34 10.37
C LYS A 75 -18.39 2.31 9.67
N PRO A 76 -18.17 1.42 8.69
CA PRO A 76 -16.91 1.33 7.95
C PRO A 76 -16.76 2.45 6.89
N TYR A 77 -17.29 3.63 7.19
CA TYR A 77 -17.23 4.80 6.32
C TYR A 77 -17.37 6.09 7.13
N ALA A 78 -16.79 7.17 6.60
CA ALA A 78 -16.93 8.52 7.12
C ALA A 78 -17.53 9.47 6.09
N TYR A 79 -18.24 10.48 6.59
CA TYR A 79 -18.61 11.64 5.81
C TYR A 79 -17.52 12.71 5.95
N VAL A 80 -17.00 13.17 4.81
CA VAL A 80 -16.01 14.24 4.72
C VAL A 80 -16.73 15.50 4.26
N HIS A 81 -16.58 16.58 5.02
CA HIS A 81 -17.26 17.85 4.80
C HIS A 81 -16.26 18.89 4.29
N PHE A 82 -16.57 19.53 3.16
CA PHE A 82 -15.71 20.56 2.56
C PHE A 82 -16.31 21.96 2.67
N SER A 83 -15.47 22.99 2.56
CA SER A 83 -15.93 24.37 2.50
C SER A 83 -16.69 24.69 1.20
N SER A 84 -16.35 24.02 0.10
CA SER A 84 -16.95 24.23 -1.22
C SER A 84 -16.97 22.95 -2.05
N ALA A 85 -17.80 22.92 -3.11
CA ALA A 85 -17.79 21.85 -4.10
C ALA A 85 -16.44 21.74 -4.83
N ALA A 86 -15.78 22.88 -5.11
CA ALA A 86 -14.46 22.89 -5.75
C ALA A 86 -13.38 22.22 -4.88
N THR A 87 -13.35 22.51 -3.57
CA THR A 87 -12.41 21.88 -2.64
C THR A 87 -12.65 20.37 -2.54
N LYS A 88 -13.92 19.94 -2.56
CA LYS A 88 -14.28 18.51 -2.62
C LYS A 88 -13.73 17.88 -3.90
N GLU A 89 -13.94 18.50 -5.05
CA GLU A 89 -13.49 17.98 -6.34
C GLU A 89 -11.97 17.86 -6.40
N SER A 90 -11.25 18.89 -5.94
CA SER A 90 -9.78 18.84 -5.84
C SER A 90 -9.28 17.74 -4.90
N ALA A 91 -9.93 17.58 -3.74
CA ALA A 91 -9.61 16.50 -2.80
C ALA A 91 -9.88 15.11 -3.40
N MET A 92 -11.00 14.96 -4.11
CA MET A 92 -11.34 13.71 -4.80
C MET A 92 -10.34 13.39 -5.90
N ALA A 93 -9.94 14.38 -6.71
CA ALA A 93 -8.89 14.21 -7.71
C ALA A 93 -7.51 13.90 -7.10
N ALA A 94 -7.21 14.43 -5.91
CA ALA A 94 -6.00 14.08 -5.18
C ALA A 94 -6.06 12.67 -4.54
N MET A 95 -7.25 12.16 -4.23
CA MET A 95 -7.43 10.79 -3.74
C MET A 95 -7.53 9.78 -4.89
N ASP A 96 -8.07 10.18 -6.04
CA ASP A 96 -7.90 9.53 -7.33
C ASP A 96 -6.48 9.78 -7.84
N MET A 97 -5.49 9.37 -7.03
CA MET A 97 -4.12 9.29 -7.52
C MET A 97 -4.16 8.39 -8.76
N PRO A 98 -3.80 8.89 -9.97
CA PRO A 98 -3.28 7.97 -10.98
C PRO A 98 -2.15 7.23 -10.28
N PRO A 99 -2.00 5.91 -10.51
CA PRO A 99 -1.12 5.10 -9.69
C PRO A 99 0.25 5.80 -9.64
N LEU A 100 0.61 6.28 -8.45
CA LEU A 100 1.83 7.08 -8.20
C LEU A 100 3.09 6.33 -8.65
N MET A 101 2.93 5.03 -8.85
CA MET A 101 3.86 4.07 -9.39
C MET A 101 3.28 3.49 -10.68
N ASP A 102 4.04 3.54 -11.76
CA ASP A 102 3.74 2.78 -12.97
C ASP A 102 3.87 1.28 -12.65
N TRP A 103 2.75 0.66 -12.28
CA TRP A 103 2.67 -0.76 -11.99
C TRP A 103 3.10 -1.62 -13.19
N GLN A 104 2.98 -1.09 -14.41
CA GLN A 104 3.44 -1.78 -15.60
C GLN A 104 4.98 -1.83 -15.61
N GLN A 105 5.64 -0.69 -15.40
CA GLN A 105 7.09 -0.60 -15.30
C GLN A 105 7.66 -1.51 -14.19
N ILE A 106 6.98 -1.57 -13.03
CA ILE A 106 7.40 -2.46 -11.94
C ILE A 106 7.23 -3.93 -12.33
N THR A 107 6.14 -4.27 -13.00
CA THR A 107 5.89 -5.64 -13.46
C THR A 107 6.92 -6.06 -14.50
N GLU A 108 7.29 -5.17 -15.41
CA GLU A 108 8.35 -5.39 -16.41
C GLU A 108 9.70 -5.63 -15.72
N HIS A 109 10.08 -4.77 -14.76
CA HIS A 109 11.32 -4.94 -13.99
C HIS A 109 11.34 -6.27 -13.21
N ILE A 110 10.24 -6.64 -12.57
CA ILE A 110 10.12 -7.93 -11.86
C ILE A 110 10.28 -9.09 -12.85
N THR A 111 9.69 -8.98 -14.04
CA THR A 111 9.78 -10.03 -15.06
C THR A 111 11.21 -10.23 -15.53
N THR A 112 11.95 -9.15 -15.81
CA THR A 112 13.37 -9.22 -16.17
C THR A 112 14.21 -9.88 -15.08
N ILE A 113 14.01 -9.50 -13.80
CA ILE A 113 14.71 -10.13 -12.67
C ILE A 113 14.40 -11.63 -12.60
N LEU A 114 13.15 -12.04 -12.84
CA LEU A 114 12.77 -13.44 -12.84
C LEU A 114 13.40 -14.22 -14.00
N GLU A 115 13.53 -13.62 -15.18
CA GLU A 115 14.22 -14.22 -16.33
C GLU A 115 15.71 -14.42 -16.02
N GLU A 116 16.37 -13.43 -15.42
CA GLU A 116 17.78 -13.53 -14.99
C GLU A 116 17.98 -14.64 -13.94
N ILE A 117 17.11 -14.71 -12.94
CA ILE A 117 17.13 -15.77 -11.92
C ILE A 117 16.95 -17.14 -12.58
N THR A 118 16.03 -17.25 -13.54
CA THR A 118 15.77 -18.50 -14.26
C THR A 118 16.99 -18.93 -15.07
N HIS A 119 17.64 -17.99 -15.75
CA HIS A 119 18.87 -18.24 -16.52
C HIS A 119 19.99 -18.74 -15.61
N LEU A 120 20.27 -18.03 -14.51
CA LEU A 120 21.32 -18.41 -13.56
C LEU A 120 21.03 -19.77 -12.91
N THR A 121 19.76 -20.08 -12.63
CA THR A 121 19.35 -21.38 -12.10
C THR A 121 19.64 -22.52 -13.07
N ALA A 122 19.45 -22.29 -14.38
CA ALA A 122 19.77 -23.26 -15.41
C ALA A 122 21.29 -23.49 -15.54
N GLU A 123 22.09 -22.41 -15.55
CA GLU A 123 23.55 -22.50 -15.58
C GLU A 123 24.10 -23.24 -14.36
N PHE A 124 23.59 -22.93 -13.17
CA PHE A 124 24.00 -23.62 -11.94
C PHE A 124 23.65 -25.10 -11.98
N SER A 125 22.44 -25.45 -12.46
CA SER A 125 22.02 -26.85 -12.63
C SER A 125 22.93 -27.61 -13.60
N GLN A 126 23.37 -26.96 -14.68
CA GLN A 126 24.32 -27.53 -15.61
C GLN A 126 25.69 -27.74 -14.95
N LEU A 127 26.21 -26.75 -14.22
CA LEU A 127 27.47 -26.89 -13.49
C LEU A 127 27.43 -28.04 -12.48
N GLN A 128 26.33 -28.18 -11.73
CA GLN A 128 26.15 -29.31 -10.81
C GLN A 128 26.19 -30.67 -11.52
N HIS A 129 25.58 -30.78 -12.70
CA HIS A 129 25.67 -31.99 -13.51
C HIS A 129 27.11 -32.28 -13.96
N TRP A 130 27.86 -31.25 -14.37
CA TRP A 130 29.27 -31.39 -14.76
C TRP A 130 30.18 -31.80 -13.60
N VAL A 131 29.99 -31.22 -12.41
CA VAL A 131 30.72 -31.61 -11.19
C VAL A 131 30.49 -33.08 -10.88
N LYS A 132 29.22 -33.52 -10.91
CA LYS A 132 28.87 -34.92 -10.69
C LYS A 132 29.53 -35.87 -11.69
N TRP A 133 29.53 -35.49 -12.97
CA TRP A 133 30.20 -36.27 -14.01
C TRP A 133 31.70 -36.44 -13.71
N LEU A 134 32.39 -35.38 -13.27
CA LEU A 134 33.80 -35.47 -12.88
C LEU A 134 34.03 -36.37 -11.67
N GLU A 135 33.16 -36.28 -10.65
CA GLU A 135 33.20 -37.14 -9.46
C GLU A 135 33.05 -38.63 -9.83
N ASP A 136 32.15 -38.96 -10.75
CA ASP A 136 31.94 -40.33 -11.23
C ASP A 136 33.16 -40.86 -11.99
N GLN A 137 33.82 -40.03 -12.81
CA GLN A 137 35.06 -40.40 -13.52
C GLN A 137 36.22 -40.66 -12.54
N HIS A 138 36.37 -39.83 -11.50
CA HIS A 138 37.45 -39.98 -10.51
C HIS A 138 37.19 -41.09 -9.49
N SER A 139 35.94 -41.47 -9.26
CA SER A 139 35.58 -42.61 -8.40
C SER A 139 35.92 -43.98 -9.01
N SER A 140 36.31 -44.02 -10.29
CA SER A 140 36.53 -45.24 -11.06
C SER A 140 37.99 -45.76 -11.07
N GLN A 141 38.97 -45.01 -10.55
CA GLN A 141 40.36 -45.47 -10.44
C GLN A 141 40.73 -45.82 -8.98
N PRO A 142 41.06 -47.08 -8.65
CA PRO A 142 41.95 -47.30 -7.52
C PRO A 142 43.33 -46.85 -7.99
N HIS A 143 43.98 -45.89 -7.33
CA HIS A 143 45.46 -45.75 -7.14
C HIS A 143 45.76 -44.38 -6.48
N PRO A 144 46.85 -44.28 -5.68
CA PRO A 144 46.97 -43.26 -4.64
C PRO A 144 47.39 -41.93 -5.25
N ILE A 145 46.47 -40.98 -5.34
CA ILE A 145 46.83 -39.58 -5.58
C ILE A 145 47.51 -39.10 -4.31
N SER A 146 48.83 -38.90 -4.38
CA SER A 146 49.61 -38.45 -3.22
C SER A 146 49.01 -37.13 -2.70
N LEU A 147 48.83 -37.02 -1.38
CA LEU A 147 48.26 -35.86 -0.67
C LEU A 147 48.88 -34.51 -1.08
N LEU A 148 50.08 -34.50 -1.66
CA LEU A 148 50.72 -33.29 -2.18
C LEU A 148 49.93 -32.65 -3.34
N SER A 149 49.34 -33.41 -4.26
CA SER A 149 48.65 -32.82 -5.42
C SER A 149 47.34 -32.14 -5.03
N VAL A 150 46.66 -32.65 -4.00
CA VAL A 150 45.40 -32.07 -3.50
C VAL A 150 45.65 -30.79 -2.72
N VAL A 151 46.73 -30.75 -1.92
CA VAL A 151 47.13 -29.53 -1.19
C VAL A 151 47.53 -28.41 -2.15
N ILE A 152 48.27 -28.72 -3.23
CA ILE A 152 48.64 -27.72 -4.24
C ILE A 152 47.40 -27.15 -4.94
N PHE A 153 46.43 -28.00 -5.29
CA PHE A 153 45.19 -27.52 -5.93
C PHE A 153 44.36 -26.62 -5.02
N LEU A 154 44.20 -26.97 -3.74
CA LEU A 154 43.46 -26.14 -2.78
C LEU A 154 44.18 -24.81 -2.47
N VAL A 155 45.51 -24.82 -2.36
CA VAL A 155 46.31 -23.60 -2.12
C VAL A 155 46.23 -22.63 -3.30
N VAL A 156 46.24 -23.13 -4.54
CA VAL A 156 46.10 -22.28 -5.74
C VAL A 156 44.68 -21.72 -5.87
N PHE A 157 43.66 -22.49 -5.51
CA PHE A 157 42.26 -22.04 -5.59
C PHE A 157 41.90 -20.99 -4.53
N TYR A 158 42.45 -21.11 -3.31
CA TYR A 158 42.17 -20.18 -2.21
C TYR A 158 42.95 -18.85 -2.27
N ASN A 159 44.06 -18.78 -3.03
CA ASN A 159 44.83 -17.54 -3.21
C ASN A 159 44.42 -16.73 -4.46
N ALA A 160 43.45 -17.23 -5.23
CA ALA A 160 42.96 -16.58 -6.46
C ALA A 160 41.61 -15.86 -6.27
N PHE A 161 41.06 -15.86 -5.05
CA PHE A 161 39.90 -15.08 -4.58
C PHE A 161 40.28 -14.35 -3.30
#